data_AF-A0A3N4LV87-F1
#
_entry.id   AF-A0A3N4LV87-F1
#
_cell.length_a   1.000
_cell.length_b   1.000
_cell.length_c   1.000
_cell.angle_alpha   90.00
_cell.angle_beta   90.00
_cell.angle_gamma   90.00
#
_symmetry.space_group_name_H-M   'P 1'
#
loop_
_entity.id
_entity.type
_entity.pdbx_description
1 polymer ?
#
loop_
_entity_poly.entity_id
_entity_poly.type
_entity_poly.pdbx_seq_one_letter_code
_entity_poly.pdbx_strand_id
1 'polypeptide(L)'
;MHLIQLVINSIALLSVGVVSHPLDSSDVFQPLVRRVESPDNTCGLAGAGNNHGYTCGTTAPCCSQSGWCGSNTDYCGTGCQSAYGNCSTVTTDPVNAGDTAEETCGPLYGNKRCSKSQCCSPSGFCGTTEEYCTSPDCLRGFGVCDSDKTPDGATTLGSSRKLFGSVPYGVEIYDCDAPGTIALTYDDGPFSYTTDLLDILKTHNAKATFFVNGVNLGKGMIDDPKLPWAAMIKRMISDGHQVASHSWSHADLSTLNETEQTMEMIKNEMALRNIIGKWPTYMRPPYSSCNEACMATMRKLGYHVCYFDLDTEDYLHATPATNYISQKIVHDNLAMSEDNWLSIMHDIHEQTVYNLTSYFLGQITAEGFKTVTVGKCLNDPEANWYRST
;
A
#
# COMPACT_ATOMS: atom_id res chain seq x y z
N MET A 1 -3.21 -57.18 -29.55
CA MET A 1 -4.34 -56.70 -30.37
C MET A 1 -4.06 -55.24 -30.68
N HIS A 2 -3.42 -54.96 -31.83
CA HIS A 2 -4.06 -54.46 -33.07
C HIS A 2 -4.69 -53.07 -32.87
N LEU A 3 -4.47 -52.06 -33.70
CA LEU A 3 -3.56 -51.85 -34.83
C LEU A 3 -3.63 -50.33 -35.17
N ILE A 4 -2.52 -49.79 -35.64
CA ILE A 4 -2.35 -48.56 -36.44
C ILE A 4 -3.36 -48.49 -37.62
N GLN A 5 -3.84 -47.29 -38.02
CA GLN A 5 -3.84 -46.85 -39.44
C GLN A 5 -4.23 -45.36 -39.67
N LEU A 6 -3.38 -44.67 -40.43
CA LEU A 6 -3.58 -43.43 -41.18
C LEU A 6 -4.71 -43.50 -42.23
N VAL A 7 -5.31 -42.37 -42.61
CA VAL A 7 -5.52 -41.96 -44.03
C VAL A 7 -5.42 -40.43 -44.17
N ILE A 8 -4.85 -40.02 -45.31
CA ILE A 8 -4.38 -38.71 -45.79
C ILE A 8 -5.31 -38.15 -46.89
N ASN A 9 -5.27 -36.81 -47.12
CA ASN A 9 -5.68 -35.99 -48.30
C ASN A 9 -7.19 -35.66 -48.47
N SER A 10 -7.58 -34.41 -48.76
CA SER A 10 -7.08 -33.58 -49.87
C SER A 10 -7.12 -32.05 -49.65
N ILE A 11 -6.17 -31.41 -50.33
CA ILE A 11 -5.95 -29.97 -50.54
C ILE A 11 -6.97 -29.38 -51.52
N ALA A 12 -7.41 -28.15 -51.26
CA ALA A 12 -7.74 -27.17 -52.32
C ALA A 12 -7.40 -25.76 -51.85
N LEU A 13 -6.54 -25.11 -52.63
CA LEU A 13 -6.07 -23.73 -52.52
C LEU A 13 -7.23 -22.74 -52.60
N LEU A 14 -7.17 -21.67 -51.81
CA LEU A 14 -7.55 -20.34 -52.25
C LEU A 14 -6.56 -19.33 -51.67
N SER A 15 -5.67 -18.88 -52.55
CA SER A 15 -4.82 -17.72 -52.38
C SER A 15 -5.67 -16.45 -52.32
N VAL A 16 -5.52 -15.63 -51.28
CA VAL A 16 -5.83 -14.20 -51.37
C VAL A 16 -4.65 -13.42 -50.82
N GLY A 17 -4.17 -12.51 -51.67
CA GLY A 17 -2.89 -11.85 -51.55
C GLY A 17 -2.74 -11.01 -50.30
N VAL A 18 -1.51 -11.02 -49.80
CA VAL A 18 -0.94 -9.93 -49.01
C VAL A 18 -0.97 -8.70 -49.89
N VAL A 19 -1.86 -7.76 -49.58
CA VAL A 19 -1.84 -6.44 -50.18
C VAL A 19 -1.26 -5.48 -49.15
N SER A 20 0.05 -5.26 -49.24
CA SER A 20 0.72 -4.12 -48.63
C SER A 20 0.28 -2.85 -49.36
N HIS A 21 -0.43 -1.97 -48.67
CA HIS A 21 -0.60 -0.57 -49.07
C HIS A 21 0.00 0.35 -48.00
N PRO A 22 0.48 1.53 -48.42
CA PRO A 22 1.48 2.31 -47.70
C PRO A 22 0.89 2.96 -46.46
N LEU A 23 1.75 3.26 -45.49
CA LEU A 23 1.49 4.27 -44.47
C LEU A 23 1.25 5.60 -45.19
N ASP A 24 -0.01 5.96 -45.39
CA ASP A 24 -0.38 7.28 -45.86
C ASP A 24 -0.38 8.24 -44.68
N SER A 25 0.57 9.15 -44.73
CA SER A 25 0.77 10.25 -43.81
C SER A 25 -0.28 11.33 -44.07
N SER A 26 -1.49 11.16 -43.56
CA SER A 26 -2.49 12.26 -43.60
C SER A 26 -3.61 12.20 -42.58
N ASP A 27 -3.42 11.64 -41.38
CA ASP A 27 -4.26 12.04 -40.23
C ASP A 27 -3.68 13.32 -39.64
N VAL A 28 -4.01 14.40 -40.36
CA VAL A 28 -3.85 15.78 -39.98
C VAL A 28 -4.44 15.96 -38.58
N PHE A 29 -3.60 16.35 -37.62
CA PHE A 29 -4.01 16.99 -36.38
C PHE A 29 -5.11 18.00 -36.70
N GLN A 30 -6.36 17.66 -36.40
CA GLN A 30 -7.41 18.66 -36.50
C GLN A 30 -7.07 19.74 -35.46
N PRO A 31 -7.07 21.02 -35.87
CA PRO A 31 -6.79 22.11 -34.95
C PRO A 31 -7.85 22.08 -33.85
N LEU A 32 -7.41 22.30 -32.61
CA LEU A 32 -8.26 22.44 -31.42
C LEU A 32 -9.52 23.23 -31.78
N VAL A 33 -10.63 22.50 -32.01
CA VAL A 33 -11.95 23.11 -32.18
C VAL A 33 -12.13 23.99 -30.97
N ARG A 34 -12.39 25.28 -31.20
CA ARG A 34 -12.74 26.23 -30.14
C ARG A 34 -13.92 25.59 -29.41
N ARG A 35 -13.66 25.01 -28.23
CA ARG A 35 -14.64 24.18 -27.53
C ARG A 35 -15.78 25.10 -27.12
N VAL A 36 -16.97 24.82 -27.64
CA VAL A 36 -18.17 25.62 -27.37
C VAL A 36 -18.74 25.18 -26.03
N GLU A 37 -19.14 26.14 -25.21
CA GLU A 37 -19.81 25.88 -23.93
C GLU A 37 -21.14 25.17 -24.17
N SER A 38 -21.40 24.12 -23.39
CA SER A 38 -22.53 23.23 -23.56
C SER A 38 -23.88 23.97 -23.44
N PRO A 39 -24.81 23.82 -24.39
CA PRO A 39 -26.15 24.41 -24.30
C PRO A 39 -27.11 23.59 -23.41
N ASP A 40 -26.76 22.34 -23.07
CA ASP A 40 -27.65 21.38 -22.41
C ASP A 40 -27.00 20.61 -21.24
N ASN A 41 -25.85 21.10 -20.75
CA ASN A 41 -25.05 20.49 -19.68
C ASN A 41 -24.42 19.13 -20.02
N THR A 42 -24.38 18.71 -21.30
CA THR A 42 -23.58 17.56 -21.75
C THR A 42 -22.16 17.96 -22.13
N CYS A 43 -21.18 17.08 -21.95
CA CYS A 43 -19.78 17.38 -22.23
C CYS A 43 -18.98 16.16 -22.67
N GLY A 44 -17.84 16.40 -23.30
CA GLY A 44 -16.95 15.33 -23.74
C GLY A 44 -17.41 14.60 -24.99
N LEU A 45 -16.69 13.51 -25.31
CA LEU A 45 -16.97 12.67 -26.47
C LEU A 45 -17.66 11.36 -26.09
N ALA A 46 -17.58 10.95 -24.82
CA ALA A 46 -18.13 9.70 -24.32
C ALA A 46 -19.43 9.92 -23.50
N GLY A 47 -20.23 8.86 -23.36
CA GLY A 47 -21.45 8.87 -22.57
C GLY A 47 -22.52 9.80 -23.14
N ALA A 48 -23.09 10.66 -22.29
CA ALA A 48 -24.12 11.62 -22.68
C ALA A 48 -23.62 12.73 -23.62
N GLY A 49 -22.30 12.95 -23.72
CA GLY A 49 -21.68 13.90 -24.64
C GLY A 49 -21.82 13.52 -26.12
N ASN A 50 -22.13 12.25 -26.43
CA ASN A 50 -22.44 11.73 -27.76
C ASN A 50 -21.56 12.27 -28.92
N ASN A 51 -20.24 12.32 -28.72
CA ASN A 51 -19.25 12.87 -29.66
C ASN A 51 -19.41 14.35 -30.06
N HIS A 52 -20.18 15.15 -29.32
CA HIS A 52 -20.32 16.58 -29.60
C HIS A 52 -19.11 17.42 -29.15
N GLY A 53 -18.33 16.96 -28.17
CA GLY A 53 -17.08 17.61 -27.76
C GLY A 53 -17.27 18.94 -27.02
N TYR A 54 -18.45 19.17 -26.43
CA TYR A 54 -18.75 20.38 -25.66
C TYR A 54 -17.92 20.49 -24.39
N THR A 55 -17.70 21.73 -23.96
CA THR A 55 -17.09 22.07 -22.65
C THR A 55 -18.10 22.55 -21.65
N CYS A 56 -17.77 22.39 -20.37
CA CYS A 56 -18.58 22.88 -19.28
C CYS A 56 -18.38 24.37 -18.96
N GLY A 57 -19.48 25.02 -18.58
CA GLY A 57 -19.54 26.43 -18.19
C GLY A 57 -19.04 26.73 -16.78
N THR A 58 -18.97 28.02 -16.42
CA THR A 58 -18.38 28.44 -15.14
C THR A 58 -19.20 28.04 -13.90
N THR A 59 -20.50 27.78 -14.04
CA THR A 59 -21.37 27.38 -12.93
C THR A 59 -21.33 25.89 -12.62
N ALA A 60 -20.83 25.07 -13.55
CA ALA A 60 -20.75 23.62 -13.43
C ALA A 60 -19.49 23.12 -14.15
N PRO A 61 -18.28 23.47 -13.65
CA PRO A 61 -17.07 23.52 -14.47
C PRO A 61 -16.46 22.16 -14.83
N CYS A 62 -16.88 21.07 -14.19
CA CYS A 62 -16.28 19.75 -14.36
C CYS A 62 -17.07 18.87 -15.30
N CYS A 63 -16.38 18.08 -16.12
CA CYS A 63 -16.99 17.13 -17.02
C CYS A 63 -16.82 15.70 -16.50
N SER A 64 -17.89 15.03 -16.08
CA SER A 64 -17.82 13.67 -15.52
C SER A 64 -17.44 12.62 -16.56
N GLN A 65 -17.01 11.44 -16.12
CA GLN A 65 -16.76 10.29 -17.02
C GLN A 65 -18.00 9.87 -17.84
N SER A 66 -19.20 10.20 -17.34
CA SER A 66 -20.47 9.88 -17.99
C SER A 66 -20.93 10.95 -18.99
N GLY A 67 -20.15 12.03 -19.16
CA GLY A 67 -20.39 13.07 -20.16
C GLY A 67 -21.35 14.18 -19.72
N TRP A 68 -21.35 14.52 -18.43
CA TRP A 68 -22.21 15.58 -17.85
C TRP A 68 -21.40 16.66 -17.14
N CYS A 69 -21.88 17.90 -17.21
CA CYS A 69 -21.32 19.03 -16.49
C CYS A 69 -21.84 19.10 -15.05
N GLY A 70 -20.94 19.35 -14.10
CA GLY A 70 -21.28 19.53 -12.69
C GLY A 70 -20.14 20.15 -11.88
N SER A 71 -20.36 20.32 -10.58
CA SER A 71 -19.43 21.00 -9.67
C SER A 71 -19.06 20.21 -8.42
N ASN A 72 -19.70 19.05 -8.18
CA ASN A 72 -19.41 18.20 -7.02
C ASN A 72 -18.45 17.05 -7.39
N THR A 73 -18.09 16.23 -6.40
CA THR A 73 -17.13 15.13 -6.53
C THR A 73 -17.50 14.08 -7.58
N ASP A 74 -18.78 13.90 -7.89
CA ASP A 74 -19.22 12.93 -8.91
C ASP A 74 -18.88 13.40 -10.34
N TYR A 75 -18.64 14.70 -10.51
CA TYR A 75 -18.29 15.32 -11.80
C TYR A 75 -16.83 15.79 -11.85
N CYS A 76 -16.31 16.30 -10.73
CA CYS A 76 -14.95 16.83 -10.59
C CYS A 76 -13.93 15.80 -10.12
N GLY A 77 -14.38 14.66 -9.59
CA GLY A 77 -13.54 13.61 -9.03
C GLY A 77 -13.01 12.65 -10.08
N THR A 78 -12.85 11.38 -9.68
CA THR A 78 -12.27 10.34 -10.50
C THR A 78 -13.05 10.14 -11.81
N GLY A 79 -12.33 10.13 -12.94
CA GLY A 79 -12.94 10.03 -14.27
C GLY A 79 -13.37 11.37 -14.88
N CYS A 80 -13.12 12.50 -14.20
CA CYS A 80 -13.33 13.82 -14.80
C CYS A 80 -12.50 13.99 -16.09
N GLN A 81 -13.17 14.36 -17.18
CA GLN A 81 -12.59 14.52 -18.50
C GLN A 81 -11.94 15.91 -18.63
N SER A 82 -10.65 16.02 -18.30
CA SER A 82 -9.90 17.30 -18.25
C SER A 82 -9.78 18.04 -19.59
N ALA A 83 -10.02 17.35 -20.70
CA ALA A 83 -10.13 17.96 -22.02
C ALA A 83 -11.44 18.76 -22.22
N TYR A 84 -12.47 18.51 -21.40
CA TYR A 84 -13.84 19.04 -21.59
C TYR A 84 -14.42 19.73 -20.34
N GLY A 85 -13.68 19.73 -19.23
CA GLY A 85 -14.02 20.47 -18.01
C GLY A 85 -12.79 20.77 -17.18
N ASN A 86 -12.93 21.67 -16.21
CA ASN A 86 -11.88 22.00 -15.25
C ASN A 86 -11.80 20.94 -14.17
N CYS A 87 -11.07 19.87 -14.45
CA CYS A 87 -10.77 18.81 -13.49
C CYS A 87 -9.66 19.21 -12.49
N SER A 88 -9.21 20.46 -12.54
CA SER A 88 -8.20 21.05 -11.67
C SER A 88 -8.80 22.14 -10.79
N THR A 89 -9.99 21.87 -10.26
CA THR A 89 -10.45 22.47 -9.00
C THR A 89 -11.28 21.41 -8.27
N VAL A 90 -10.60 20.44 -7.67
CA VAL A 90 -10.78 20.37 -6.22
C VAL A 90 -10.30 21.75 -5.79
N THR A 91 -11.22 22.71 -5.59
CA THR A 91 -10.94 23.62 -4.50
C THR A 91 -10.67 22.66 -3.36
N THR A 92 -9.40 22.57 -2.99
CA THR A 92 -9.02 22.19 -1.65
C THR A 92 -9.74 23.20 -0.79
N ASP A 93 -11.04 22.98 -0.57
CA ASP A 93 -11.60 23.37 0.69
C ASP A 93 -10.69 22.62 1.66
N PRO A 94 -9.96 23.36 2.52
CA PRO A 94 -9.16 22.72 3.53
C PRO A 94 -10.14 21.83 4.26
N VAL A 95 -9.91 20.52 4.21
CA VAL A 95 -10.45 19.53 5.12
C VAL A 95 -11.92 19.82 5.46
N ASN A 96 -12.89 19.25 4.74
CA ASN A 96 -14.33 19.44 5.03
C ASN A 96 -14.68 18.84 6.41
N ALA A 97 -14.25 19.54 7.42
CA ALA A 97 -14.80 19.72 8.73
C ALA A 97 -16.16 20.41 8.61
N GLY A 98 -17.10 20.05 9.46
CA GLY A 98 -18.36 20.76 9.55
C GLY A 98 -18.13 22.22 9.97
N ASP A 99 -18.89 23.14 9.39
CA ASP A 99 -18.97 24.55 9.83
C ASP A 99 -19.65 24.70 11.21
N THR A 100 -20.05 23.59 11.82
CA THR A 100 -20.66 23.52 13.13
C THR A 100 -19.66 22.97 14.14
N ALA A 101 -19.52 23.67 15.28
CA ALA A 101 -18.82 23.17 16.46
C ALA A 101 -19.62 21.99 17.04
N GLU A 102 -19.52 20.83 16.42
CA GLU A 102 -20.15 19.61 16.89
C GLU A 102 -19.20 18.93 17.87
N GLU A 103 -19.72 18.56 19.03
CA GLU A 103 -18.98 17.74 20.00
C GLU A 103 -18.80 16.30 19.48
N THR A 104 -19.66 15.88 18.54
CA THR A 104 -19.68 14.52 17.99
C THR A 104 -19.49 14.49 16.48
N CYS A 105 -18.97 13.36 15.99
CA CYS A 105 -18.59 13.14 14.60
C CYS A 105 -18.65 11.65 14.24
N GLY A 106 -18.54 11.34 12.95
CA GLY A 106 -18.45 9.96 12.49
C GLY A 106 -19.80 9.31 12.21
N PRO A 107 -19.79 8.04 11.76
CA PRO A 107 -20.97 7.35 11.26
C PRO A 107 -22.04 7.11 12.32
N LEU A 108 -21.64 6.93 13.58
CA LEU A 108 -22.57 6.72 14.70
C LEU A 108 -23.42 7.95 15.04
N TYR A 109 -22.96 9.14 14.64
CA TYR A 109 -23.62 10.40 14.95
C TYR A 109 -24.21 11.07 13.70
N GLY A 110 -24.60 10.27 12.70
CA GLY A 110 -25.24 10.78 11.48
C GLY A 110 -24.25 11.38 10.48
N ASN A 111 -23.03 10.83 10.41
CA ASN A 111 -21.95 11.28 9.53
C ASN A 111 -21.51 12.74 9.76
N LYS A 112 -21.69 13.21 11.00
CA LYS A 112 -21.24 14.52 11.47
C LYS A 112 -19.72 14.66 11.37
N ARG A 113 -19.26 15.90 11.26
CA ARG A 113 -17.83 16.19 11.05
C ARG A 113 -17.37 17.25 12.03
N CYS A 114 -16.17 17.04 12.58
CA CYS A 114 -15.52 18.00 13.47
C CYS A 114 -15.17 19.30 12.76
N SER A 115 -14.82 20.35 13.51
CA SER A 115 -14.37 21.63 12.95
C SER A 115 -12.98 21.54 12.29
N LYS A 116 -12.58 22.56 11.52
CA LYS A 116 -11.39 22.57 10.62
C LYS A 116 -10.03 22.34 11.30
N SER A 117 -10.00 22.21 12.61
CA SER A 117 -8.78 21.93 13.38
C SER A 117 -8.95 20.80 14.39
N GLN A 118 -10.06 20.07 14.32
CA GLN A 118 -10.38 18.97 15.21
C GLN A 118 -10.39 17.64 14.45
N CYS A 119 -9.91 16.63 15.14
CA CYS A 119 -9.89 15.24 14.73
C CYS A 119 -11.14 14.54 15.28
N CYS A 120 -11.54 13.47 14.61
CA CYS A 120 -12.68 12.66 15.04
C CYS A 120 -12.15 11.37 15.69
N SER A 121 -12.37 11.21 16.99
CA SER A 121 -11.93 10.02 17.73
C SER A 121 -12.71 8.77 17.30
N PRO A 122 -12.22 7.55 17.57
CA PRO A 122 -12.96 6.32 17.29
C PRO A 122 -14.31 6.25 18.02
N SER A 123 -14.42 6.94 19.16
CA SER A 123 -15.67 7.08 19.94
C SER A 123 -16.64 8.10 19.34
N GLY A 124 -16.28 8.76 18.25
CA GLY A 124 -17.09 9.73 17.54
C GLY A 124 -17.20 11.09 18.23
N PHE A 125 -16.12 11.53 18.88
CA PHE A 125 -16.03 12.86 19.51
C PHE A 125 -14.97 13.73 18.84
N CYS A 126 -15.18 15.05 18.87
CA CYS A 126 -14.28 16.02 18.28
C CYS A 126 -13.25 16.56 19.29
N GLY A 127 -11.97 16.54 18.92
CA GLY A 127 -10.89 16.97 19.81
C GLY A 127 -9.59 17.23 19.05
N THR A 128 -8.54 17.63 19.76
CA THR A 128 -7.25 18.02 19.17
C THR A 128 -6.05 17.30 19.79
N THR A 129 -6.30 16.44 20.77
CA THR A 129 -5.26 15.65 21.43
C THR A 129 -4.93 14.40 20.64
N GLU A 130 -3.81 13.74 20.96
CA GLU A 130 -3.37 12.51 20.30
C GLU A 130 -4.46 11.42 20.30
N GLU A 131 -5.21 11.27 21.39
CA GLU A 131 -6.34 10.32 21.50
C GLU A 131 -7.40 10.48 20.39
N TYR A 132 -7.51 11.67 19.80
CA TYR A 132 -8.48 11.97 18.73
C TYR A 132 -7.85 11.91 17.35
N CYS A 133 -6.56 12.21 17.25
CA CYS A 133 -5.89 12.54 16.00
C CYS A 133 -4.99 11.44 15.47
N THR A 134 -4.60 10.49 16.32
CA THR A 134 -3.62 9.46 16.01
C THR A 134 -4.18 8.38 15.12
N SER A 135 -3.44 8.04 14.06
CA SER A 135 -3.66 6.86 13.25
C SER A 135 -3.36 5.56 14.04
N PRO A 136 -4.11 4.48 13.84
CA PRO A 136 -5.19 4.28 12.87
C PRO A 136 -6.59 4.75 13.34
N ASP A 137 -6.71 5.16 14.61
CA ASP A 137 -8.00 5.30 15.29
C ASP A 137 -8.80 6.56 14.89
N CYS A 138 -8.11 7.60 14.43
CA CYS A 138 -8.77 8.81 13.93
C CYS A 138 -9.67 8.49 12.73
N LEU A 139 -10.96 8.83 12.84
CA LEU A 139 -11.97 8.56 11.83
C LEU A 139 -11.81 9.51 10.63
N ARG A 140 -11.05 9.04 9.63
CA ARG A 140 -10.79 9.77 8.38
C ARG A 140 -12.07 10.21 7.69
N GLY A 141 -12.04 11.41 7.12
CA GLY A 141 -13.22 12.03 6.48
C GLY A 141 -14.23 12.66 7.44
N PHE A 142 -14.08 12.49 8.76
CA PHE A 142 -14.93 13.10 9.78
C PHE A 142 -14.21 14.13 10.66
N GLY A 143 -12.92 14.34 10.43
CA GLY A 143 -12.07 15.35 11.09
C GLY A 143 -10.75 15.50 10.31
N VAL A 144 -9.74 16.09 10.96
CA VAL A 144 -8.38 16.25 10.40
C VAL A 144 -7.42 15.27 11.06
N CYS A 145 -7.17 14.11 10.47
CA CYS A 145 -6.29 13.10 11.04
C CYS A 145 -4.81 13.38 10.75
N ASP A 146 -3.90 12.87 11.59
CA ASP A 146 -2.45 12.97 11.35
C ASP A 146 -2.04 12.33 10.00
N SER A 147 -2.71 11.23 9.62
CA SER A 147 -2.52 10.47 8.39
C SER A 147 -3.15 11.10 7.14
N ASP A 148 -3.94 12.17 7.29
CA ASP A 148 -4.46 12.92 6.13
C ASP A 148 -3.35 13.63 5.37
N LYS A 149 -2.24 13.93 6.06
CA LYS A 149 -1.03 14.51 5.46
C LYS A 149 -0.49 13.61 4.35
N THR A 150 0.07 14.25 3.33
CA THR A 150 0.72 13.59 2.20
C THR A 150 2.20 13.96 2.26
N PRO A 151 3.12 12.99 2.13
CA PRO A 151 4.54 13.26 2.00
C PRO A 151 4.86 14.26 0.89
N ASP A 152 5.94 15.01 1.06
CA ASP A 152 6.42 15.90 0.00
C ASP A 152 7.00 15.09 -1.18
N GLY A 153 7.19 15.77 -2.31
CA GLY A 153 7.80 15.20 -3.51
C GLY A 153 6.81 14.58 -4.51
N ALA A 154 7.34 14.08 -5.62
CA ALA A 154 6.50 13.57 -6.71
C ALA A 154 5.78 12.28 -6.33
N THR A 155 4.50 12.16 -6.68
CA THR A 155 3.73 10.92 -6.51
C THR A 155 4.29 9.75 -7.33
N THR A 156 4.10 8.53 -6.84
CA THR A 156 4.42 7.28 -7.55
C THR A 156 3.22 6.68 -8.28
N LEU A 157 2.04 7.33 -8.26
CA LEU A 157 0.81 6.82 -8.87
C LEU A 157 0.96 6.56 -10.38
N GLY A 158 1.73 7.40 -11.07
CA GLY A 158 2.04 7.24 -12.51
C GLY A 158 3.26 6.37 -12.81
N SER A 159 3.96 5.85 -11.80
CA SER A 159 5.17 5.04 -11.99
C SER A 159 4.84 3.67 -12.58
N SER A 160 5.77 3.11 -13.38
CA SER A 160 5.61 1.78 -13.97
C SER A 160 5.41 0.70 -12.89
N ARG A 161 4.32 -0.06 -13.02
CA ARG A 161 4.00 -1.22 -12.16
C ARG A 161 4.40 -2.55 -12.80
N LYS A 162 5.48 -2.55 -13.58
CA LYS A 162 5.98 -3.77 -14.23
C LYS A 162 6.26 -4.85 -13.19
N LEU A 163 5.65 -6.01 -13.37
CA LEU A 163 5.89 -7.19 -12.53
C LEU A 163 7.15 -7.91 -13.04
N PHE A 164 8.05 -8.24 -12.14
CA PHE A 164 9.30 -8.95 -12.42
C PHE A 164 9.54 -10.02 -11.35
N GLY A 165 10.42 -10.97 -11.63
CA GLY A 165 10.68 -12.10 -10.72
C GLY A 165 9.61 -13.18 -10.79
N SER A 166 9.82 -14.25 -10.04
CA SER A 166 8.92 -15.41 -9.94
C SER A 166 7.98 -15.34 -8.73
N VAL A 167 8.28 -14.50 -7.74
CA VAL A 167 7.41 -14.32 -6.56
C VAL A 167 6.08 -13.72 -7.00
N PRO A 168 4.94 -14.28 -6.58
CA PRO A 168 3.65 -13.84 -7.10
C PRO A 168 3.21 -12.49 -6.51
N TYR A 169 2.35 -11.79 -7.24
CA TYR A 169 1.85 -10.45 -6.90
C TYR A 169 0.34 -10.46 -6.66
N GLY A 170 -0.10 -9.81 -5.58
CA GLY A 170 -1.50 -9.75 -5.14
C GLY A 170 -2.08 -11.13 -4.83
N VAL A 171 -1.28 -11.98 -4.18
CA VAL A 171 -1.69 -13.26 -3.61
C VAL A 171 -1.05 -13.38 -2.23
N GLU A 172 -1.66 -14.19 -1.35
CA GLU A 172 -1.16 -14.43 0.00
C GLU A 172 0.11 -15.28 -0.06
N ILE A 173 1.14 -14.86 0.68
CA ILE A 173 2.41 -15.58 0.82
C ILE A 173 2.66 -15.81 2.31
N TYR A 174 2.60 -17.06 2.78
CA TYR A 174 2.65 -17.39 4.21
C TYR A 174 4.03 -17.88 4.67
N ASP A 175 4.77 -18.56 3.81
CA ASP A 175 5.93 -19.35 4.14
C ASP A 175 7.12 -19.03 3.22
N CYS A 176 8.28 -19.60 3.54
CA CYS A 176 9.49 -19.45 2.74
C CYS A 176 9.63 -20.57 1.71
N ASP A 177 10.26 -20.26 0.58
CA ASP A 177 10.66 -21.27 -0.40
C ASP A 177 12.04 -21.87 -0.08
N ALA A 178 12.85 -21.17 0.72
CA ALA A 178 14.23 -21.54 1.02
C ALA A 178 14.32 -22.41 2.31
N PRO A 179 14.65 -23.71 2.21
CA PRO A 179 14.75 -24.59 3.37
C PRO A 179 15.95 -24.22 4.27
N GLY A 180 15.82 -24.53 5.55
CA GLY A 180 16.75 -24.17 6.62
C GLY A 180 16.80 -22.67 6.93
N THR A 181 15.79 -21.89 6.51
CA THR A 181 15.78 -20.43 6.71
C THR A 181 14.55 -19.95 7.47
N ILE A 182 14.73 -18.86 8.21
CA ILE A 182 13.66 -18.16 8.92
C ILE A 182 13.69 -16.69 8.54
N ALA A 183 12.59 -16.17 8.02
CA ALA A 183 12.40 -14.74 7.81
C ALA A 183 11.82 -14.11 9.08
N LEU A 184 12.69 -13.46 9.87
CA LEU A 184 12.24 -12.61 10.97
C LEU A 184 11.63 -11.33 10.40
N THR A 185 10.38 -11.04 10.76
CA THR A 185 9.73 -9.81 10.32
C THR A 185 9.18 -9.00 11.48
N TYR A 186 9.22 -7.67 11.34
CA TYR A 186 8.78 -6.71 12.35
C TYR A 186 7.87 -5.67 11.71
N ASP A 187 6.67 -5.55 12.27
CA ASP A 187 5.63 -4.64 11.79
C ASP A 187 5.54 -3.37 12.66
N ASP A 188 4.77 -2.40 12.17
CA ASP A 188 4.41 -1.12 12.81
C ASP A 188 5.51 -0.06 12.96
N GLY A 189 6.76 -0.50 12.92
CA GLY A 189 7.93 0.34 13.05
C GLY A 189 8.17 1.35 11.92
N PRO A 190 9.26 2.14 12.02
CA PRO A 190 10.14 2.24 13.18
C PRO A 190 9.45 2.93 14.36
N PHE A 191 9.98 2.71 15.57
CA PHE A 191 9.54 3.34 16.82
C PHE A 191 10.70 3.44 17.83
N SER A 192 10.41 3.69 19.12
CA SER A 192 11.42 3.96 20.15
C SER A 192 12.45 2.85 20.36
N TYR A 193 12.07 1.59 20.13
CA TYR A 193 12.94 0.43 20.39
C TYR A 193 13.70 -0.08 19.15
N THR A 194 13.35 0.41 17.96
CA THR A 194 13.89 -0.11 16.68
C THR A 194 15.41 0.04 16.57
N THR A 195 15.99 1.11 17.13
CA THR A 195 17.45 1.29 17.09
C THR A 195 18.18 0.18 17.83
N ASP A 196 17.69 -0.19 19.02
CA ASP A 196 18.28 -1.24 19.85
C ASP A 196 18.04 -2.62 19.23
N LEU A 197 16.88 -2.83 18.59
CA LEU A 197 16.62 -4.03 17.80
C LEU A 197 17.66 -4.21 16.68
N LEU A 198 18.00 -3.15 15.95
CA LEU A 198 19.04 -3.20 14.91
C LEU A 198 20.43 -3.54 15.50
N ASP A 199 20.73 -3.09 16.72
CA ASP A 199 21.96 -3.48 17.44
C ASP A 199 21.98 -4.96 17.85
N ILE A 200 20.84 -5.48 18.34
CA ILE A 200 20.67 -6.89 18.66
C ILE A 200 20.84 -7.76 17.41
N LEU A 201 20.13 -7.45 16.32
CA LEU A 201 20.23 -8.20 15.06
C LEU A 201 21.67 -8.20 14.52
N LYS A 202 22.35 -7.05 14.56
CA LYS A 202 23.75 -6.93 14.14
C LYS A 202 24.69 -7.79 14.99
N THR A 203 24.50 -7.84 16.30
CA THR A 203 25.30 -8.65 17.22
C THR A 203 25.17 -10.14 16.91
N HIS A 204 23.99 -10.58 16.47
CA HIS A 204 23.73 -11.97 16.06
C HIS A 204 24.02 -12.23 14.57
N ASN A 205 24.54 -11.25 13.83
CA ASN A 205 24.70 -11.32 12.37
C ASN A 205 23.41 -11.75 11.65
N ALA A 206 22.26 -11.34 12.20
CA ALA A 206 20.95 -11.71 11.71
C ALA A 206 20.42 -10.70 10.69
N LYS A 207 19.65 -11.18 9.72
CA LYS A 207 18.87 -10.35 8.78
C LYS A 207 17.39 -10.49 9.07
N ALA A 208 16.65 -9.44 8.76
CA ALA A 208 15.23 -9.30 9.07
C ALA A 208 14.55 -8.42 8.00
N THR A 209 13.23 -8.40 8.03
CA THR A 209 12.39 -7.54 7.19
C THR A 209 11.53 -6.65 8.05
N PHE A 210 11.53 -5.35 7.79
CA PHE A 210 10.72 -4.38 8.52
C PHE A 210 9.57 -3.91 7.63
N PHE A 211 8.33 -4.21 8.01
CA PHE A 211 7.15 -3.67 7.34
C PHE A 211 6.80 -2.34 8.02
N VAL A 212 7.09 -1.25 7.32
CA VAL A 212 7.08 0.10 7.90
C VAL A 212 5.77 0.83 7.60
N ASN A 213 5.10 1.34 8.64
CA ASN A 213 4.03 2.32 8.45
C ASN A 213 4.59 3.72 8.17
N GLY A 214 3.80 4.54 7.47
CA GLY A 214 4.13 5.94 7.22
C GLY A 214 3.85 6.87 8.40
N VAL A 215 2.68 6.73 9.01
CA VAL A 215 2.18 7.43 10.21
C VAL A 215 1.35 6.42 11.00
N ASN A 216 1.79 6.10 12.21
CA ASN A 216 1.10 5.18 13.12
C ASN A 216 1.45 5.54 14.57
N LEU A 217 0.59 5.24 15.54
CA LEU A 217 0.87 5.36 16.98
C LEU A 217 1.37 6.75 17.42
N GLY A 218 0.91 7.81 16.75
CA GLY A 218 1.28 9.19 17.07
C GLY A 218 2.76 9.50 16.79
N LYS A 219 3.49 8.60 16.11
CA LYS A 219 4.93 8.74 15.87
C LYS A 219 5.28 9.86 14.89
N GLY A 220 4.29 10.41 14.18
CA GLY A 220 4.48 11.35 13.07
C GLY A 220 4.91 10.65 11.77
N MET A 221 5.17 11.45 10.74
CA MET A 221 5.55 10.95 9.41
C MET A 221 6.99 10.42 9.41
N ILE A 222 7.22 9.25 8.85
CA ILE A 222 8.56 8.63 8.77
C ILE A 222 9.59 9.46 8.01
N ASP A 223 9.17 10.36 7.12
CA ASP A 223 10.04 11.26 6.35
C ASP A 223 10.06 12.71 6.86
N ASP A 224 9.48 13.00 8.03
CA ASP A 224 9.67 14.30 8.70
C ASP A 224 11.15 14.45 9.13
N PRO A 225 11.87 15.48 8.65
CA PRO A 225 13.29 15.67 8.96
C PRO A 225 13.58 15.95 10.44
N LYS A 226 12.55 16.25 11.26
CA LYS A 226 12.69 16.49 12.71
C LYS A 226 12.62 15.20 13.53
N LEU A 227 12.18 14.09 12.93
CA LEU A 227 11.97 12.82 13.59
C LEU A 227 13.13 11.84 13.27
N PRO A 228 13.41 10.87 14.16
CA PRO A 228 14.58 10.00 13.99
C PRO A 228 14.36 8.86 12.99
N TRP A 229 13.14 8.69 12.47
CA TRP A 229 12.71 7.53 11.68
C TRP A 229 13.52 7.35 10.40
N ALA A 230 13.81 8.43 9.68
CA ALA A 230 14.59 8.39 8.45
C ALA A 230 16.01 7.81 8.66
N ALA A 231 16.63 8.10 9.81
CA ALA A 231 17.95 7.55 10.15
C ALA A 231 17.87 6.04 10.43
N MET A 232 16.83 5.59 11.14
CA MET A 232 16.60 4.17 11.41
C MET A 232 16.33 3.37 10.13
N ILE A 233 15.48 3.88 9.23
CA ILE A 233 15.16 3.23 7.95
C ILE A 233 16.40 3.16 7.04
N LYS A 234 17.23 4.22 7.00
CA LYS A 234 18.53 4.17 6.30
C LYS A 234 19.46 3.11 6.90
N ARG A 235 19.46 2.98 8.22
CA ARG A 235 20.24 1.97 8.93
C ARG A 235 19.77 0.55 8.60
N MET A 236 18.46 0.30 8.51
CA MET A 236 17.91 -0.99 8.05
C MET A 236 18.52 -1.40 6.71
N ILE A 237 18.55 -0.50 5.73
CA ILE A 237 19.15 -0.76 4.41
C ILE A 237 20.66 -0.98 4.53
N SER A 238 21.40 -0.11 5.25
CA SER A 238 22.86 -0.23 5.32
C SER A 238 23.35 -1.47 6.08
N ASP A 239 22.58 -1.92 7.06
CA ASP A 239 22.85 -3.15 7.82
C ASP A 239 22.36 -4.40 7.04
N GLY A 240 21.76 -4.24 5.86
CA GLY A 240 21.40 -5.34 4.95
C GLY A 240 20.05 -6.00 5.24
N HIS A 241 19.19 -5.33 6.01
CA HIS A 241 17.80 -5.72 6.20
C HIS A 241 16.94 -5.31 5.00
N GLN A 242 15.76 -5.90 4.90
CA GLN A 242 14.76 -5.48 3.92
C GLN A 242 13.78 -4.51 4.58
N VAL A 243 13.40 -3.46 3.85
CA VAL A 243 12.31 -2.56 4.21
C VAL A 243 11.15 -2.81 3.26
N ALA A 244 9.97 -3.04 3.81
CA ALA A 244 8.73 -3.31 3.10
C ALA A 244 7.64 -2.34 3.59
N SER A 245 6.52 -2.25 2.86
CA SER A 245 5.41 -1.36 3.22
C SER A 245 4.45 -2.04 4.18
N HIS A 246 4.00 -1.31 5.20
CA HIS A 246 2.87 -1.72 6.03
C HIS A 246 1.68 -0.75 5.90
N SER A 247 1.49 -0.15 4.71
CA SER A 247 0.55 0.97 4.47
C SER A 247 0.97 2.31 5.08
N TRP A 248 0.23 3.37 4.79
CA TRP A 248 0.52 4.71 5.30
C TRP A 248 0.04 4.84 6.74
N SER A 249 -1.23 4.56 6.98
CA SER A 249 -1.96 4.90 8.20
C SER A 249 -2.27 3.68 9.08
N HIS A 250 -1.82 2.48 8.70
CA HIS A 250 -2.21 1.22 9.36
C HIS A 250 -3.74 0.96 9.29
N ALA A 251 -4.42 1.45 8.25
CA ALA A 251 -5.85 1.18 8.07
C ALA A 251 -6.10 -0.26 7.60
N ASP A 252 -7.21 -0.86 8.02
CA ASP A 252 -7.68 -2.14 7.48
C ASP A 252 -8.05 -1.97 6.01
N LEU A 253 -7.21 -2.49 5.11
CA LEU A 253 -7.35 -2.32 3.66
C LEU A 253 -8.62 -2.96 3.12
N SER A 254 -9.17 -3.99 3.77
CA SER A 254 -10.43 -4.63 3.36
C SER A 254 -11.65 -3.73 3.57
N THR A 255 -11.56 -2.75 4.47
CA THR A 255 -12.65 -1.80 4.76
C THR A 255 -12.63 -0.59 3.82
N LEU A 256 -11.54 -0.38 3.11
CA LEU A 256 -11.30 0.75 2.23
C LEU A 256 -11.75 0.46 0.80
N ASN A 257 -12.11 1.50 0.05
CA ASN A 257 -12.29 1.39 -1.39
C ASN A 257 -10.93 1.40 -2.13
N GLU A 258 -10.92 1.04 -3.43
CA GLU A 258 -9.69 0.94 -4.23
C GLU A 258 -8.84 2.23 -4.24
N THR A 259 -9.48 3.41 -4.24
CA THR A 259 -8.76 4.69 -4.23
C THR A 259 -8.05 4.90 -2.90
N GLU A 260 -8.73 4.62 -1.79
CA GLU A 260 -8.17 4.72 -0.45
C GLU A 260 -7.04 3.69 -0.24
N GLN A 261 -7.25 2.43 -0.63
CA GLN A 261 -6.21 1.39 -0.64
C GLN A 261 -4.99 1.82 -1.46
N THR A 262 -5.22 2.43 -2.62
CA THR A 262 -4.13 2.95 -3.45
C THR A 262 -3.37 4.05 -2.73
N MET A 263 -4.07 5.03 -2.15
CA MET A 263 -3.42 6.14 -1.46
C MET A 263 -2.64 5.71 -0.21
N GLU A 264 -3.08 4.67 0.49
CA GLU A 264 -2.32 4.04 1.58
C GLU A 264 -0.94 3.59 1.11
N MET A 265 -0.89 2.93 -0.05
CA MET A 265 0.39 2.45 -0.60
C MET A 265 1.21 3.60 -1.17
N ILE A 266 0.61 4.47 -1.99
CA ILE A 266 1.32 5.57 -2.67
C ILE A 266 1.95 6.54 -1.66
N LYS A 267 1.26 6.92 -0.58
CA LYS A 267 1.84 7.80 0.43
C LYS A 267 3.04 7.13 1.13
N ASN A 268 2.92 5.85 1.50
CA ASN A 268 4.04 5.11 2.08
C ASN A 268 5.24 4.99 1.10
N GLU A 269 4.97 4.72 -0.18
CA GLU A 269 5.98 4.71 -1.25
C GLU A 269 6.71 6.06 -1.37
N MET A 270 5.96 7.17 -1.35
CA MET A 270 6.54 8.51 -1.44
C MET A 270 7.50 8.78 -0.27
N ALA A 271 7.07 8.51 0.96
CA ALA A 271 7.89 8.72 2.15
C ALA A 271 9.14 7.82 2.16
N LEU A 272 8.98 6.52 1.86
CA LEU A 272 10.14 5.61 1.75
C LEU A 272 11.10 6.05 0.64
N ARG A 273 10.59 6.45 -0.54
CA ARG A 273 11.43 6.97 -1.61
C ARG A 273 12.18 8.24 -1.19
N ASN A 274 11.54 9.15 -0.45
CA ASN A 274 12.21 10.35 0.07
C ASN A 274 13.39 10.00 0.99
N ILE A 275 13.31 8.88 1.72
CA ILE A 275 14.34 8.45 2.67
C ILE A 275 15.45 7.63 1.99
N ILE A 276 15.10 6.63 1.17
CA ILE A 276 16.05 5.62 0.64
C ILE A 276 16.18 5.64 -0.89
N GLY A 277 15.54 6.57 -1.59
CA GLY A 277 15.63 6.75 -3.06
C GLY A 277 14.90 5.68 -3.89
N LYS A 278 14.22 4.74 -3.24
CA LYS A 278 13.49 3.61 -3.82
C LYS A 278 12.28 3.28 -2.95
N TRP A 279 11.28 2.56 -3.47
CA TRP A 279 10.11 2.13 -2.69
C TRP A 279 9.86 0.63 -2.84
N PRO A 280 9.28 -0.04 -1.83
CA PRO A 280 9.23 -1.50 -1.78
C PRO A 280 8.22 -2.08 -2.77
N THR A 281 8.50 -3.32 -3.21
CA THR A 281 7.53 -4.21 -3.89
C THR A 281 6.88 -5.20 -2.93
N TYR A 282 7.33 -5.25 -1.69
CA TYR A 282 6.78 -6.10 -0.65
C TYR A 282 5.90 -5.28 0.29
N MET A 283 4.77 -5.85 0.68
CA MET A 283 3.92 -5.30 1.72
C MET A 283 3.27 -6.39 2.57
N ARG A 284 2.86 -6.02 3.77
CA ARG A 284 1.96 -6.81 4.59
C ARG A 284 0.73 -5.97 4.89
N PRO A 285 -0.49 -6.50 4.75
CA PRO A 285 -1.69 -5.73 5.07
C PRO A 285 -1.85 -5.62 6.59
N PRO A 286 -2.15 -4.42 7.13
CA PRO A 286 -2.55 -4.26 8.53
C PRO A 286 -3.63 -5.26 8.94
N TYR A 287 -3.53 -5.79 10.16
CA TYR A 287 -4.44 -6.80 10.73
C TYR A 287 -4.53 -8.11 9.93
N SER A 288 -3.58 -8.38 9.02
CA SER A 288 -3.68 -9.48 8.05
C SER A 288 -4.97 -9.44 7.23
N SER A 289 -5.53 -8.24 7.02
CA SER A 289 -6.84 -8.05 6.38
C SER A 289 -6.68 -7.47 4.97
N CYS A 290 -6.82 -8.33 3.97
CA CYS A 290 -6.86 -7.94 2.56
C CYS A 290 -7.76 -8.87 1.76
N ASN A 291 -9.03 -8.49 1.61
CA ASN A 291 -10.01 -9.23 0.82
C ASN A 291 -9.66 -9.27 -0.69
N GLU A 292 -10.46 -9.97 -1.49
CA GLU A 292 -10.23 -10.12 -2.93
C GLU A 292 -10.08 -8.77 -3.68
N ALA A 293 -10.86 -7.76 -3.29
CA ALA A 293 -10.75 -6.42 -3.86
C ALA A 293 -9.42 -5.75 -3.49
N CYS A 294 -9.01 -5.83 -2.22
CA CYS A 294 -7.70 -5.37 -1.77
C CYS A 294 -6.57 -6.09 -2.51
N MET A 295 -6.64 -7.42 -2.65
CA MET A 295 -5.64 -8.21 -3.37
C MET A 295 -5.52 -7.82 -4.84
N ALA A 296 -6.65 -7.57 -5.50
CA ALA A 296 -6.66 -7.05 -6.86
C ALA A 296 -5.97 -5.68 -6.96
N THR A 297 -6.20 -4.79 -5.98
CA THR A 297 -5.50 -3.50 -5.90
C THR A 297 -3.99 -3.68 -5.69
N MET A 298 -3.57 -4.55 -4.76
CA MET A 298 -2.15 -4.83 -4.51
C MET A 298 -1.47 -5.43 -5.75
N ARG A 299 -2.18 -6.28 -6.50
CA ARG A 299 -1.70 -6.78 -7.80
C ARG A 299 -1.49 -5.65 -8.81
N LYS A 300 -2.45 -4.73 -8.96
CA LYS A 300 -2.35 -3.58 -9.87
C LYS A 300 -1.17 -2.68 -9.52
N LEU A 301 -0.92 -2.49 -8.22
CA LEU A 301 0.20 -1.70 -7.70
C LEU A 301 1.55 -2.46 -7.70
N GLY A 302 1.52 -3.75 -8.04
CA GLY A 302 2.69 -4.60 -8.16
C GLY A 302 3.35 -4.86 -6.80
N TYR A 303 2.55 -5.29 -5.82
CA TYR A 303 2.97 -5.74 -4.50
C TYR A 303 2.91 -7.27 -4.33
N HIS A 304 3.96 -7.83 -3.73
CA HIS A 304 3.96 -9.12 -3.05
C HIS A 304 3.28 -8.94 -1.69
N VAL A 305 2.28 -9.76 -1.36
CA VAL A 305 1.48 -9.61 -0.14
C VAL A 305 1.86 -10.70 0.85
N CYS A 306 2.64 -10.31 1.86
CA CYS A 306 3.22 -11.21 2.84
C CYS A 306 2.33 -11.37 4.07
N TYR A 307 2.15 -12.61 4.48
CA TYR A 307 1.56 -13.06 5.73
C TYR A 307 2.68 -13.71 6.55
N PHE A 308 2.38 -14.79 7.27
CA PHE A 308 3.28 -15.51 8.15
C PHE A 308 2.69 -16.89 8.49
N ASP A 309 3.54 -17.87 8.70
CA ASP A 309 3.21 -19.20 9.20
C ASP A 309 3.61 -19.38 10.68
N LEU A 310 4.31 -18.39 11.26
CA LEU A 310 4.63 -18.30 12.68
C LEU A 310 4.19 -16.96 13.26
N ASP A 311 3.02 -16.92 13.89
CA ASP A 311 2.59 -15.81 14.74
C ASP A 311 3.18 -15.98 16.15
N THR A 312 3.93 -15.00 16.62
CA THR A 312 4.50 -15.03 17.98
C THR A 312 3.53 -14.56 19.05
N GLU A 313 2.40 -13.96 18.66
CA GLU A 313 1.42 -13.32 19.53
C GLU A 313 2.07 -12.31 20.50
N ASP A 314 3.18 -11.68 20.09
CA ASP A 314 3.96 -10.79 20.94
C ASP A 314 3.17 -9.56 21.41
N TYR A 315 2.26 -9.08 20.58
CA TYR A 315 1.31 -8.01 20.90
C TYR A 315 0.31 -8.39 22.00
N LEU A 316 -0.03 -9.67 22.18
CA LEU A 316 -0.85 -10.17 23.30
C LEU A 316 -0.01 -10.36 24.58
N HIS A 317 1.32 -10.42 24.43
CA HIS A 317 2.26 -10.81 25.47
C HIS A 317 3.39 -9.79 25.66
N ALA A 318 3.06 -8.51 25.49
CA ALA A 318 3.98 -7.38 25.52
C ALA A 318 4.43 -6.92 26.93
N THR A 319 4.23 -7.73 27.98
CA THR A 319 4.67 -7.42 29.35
C THR A 319 5.72 -8.40 29.86
N PRO A 320 6.62 -8.00 30.78
CA PRO A 320 7.60 -8.92 31.37
C PRO A 320 6.99 -10.19 31.97
N ALA A 321 5.76 -10.10 32.49
CA ALA A 321 5.05 -11.22 33.11
C ALA A 321 4.48 -12.21 32.09
N THR A 322 4.25 -11.81 30.84
CA THR A 322 3.56 -12.61 29.82
C THR A 322 4.43 -12.98 28.64
N ASN A 323 5.56 -12.30 28.39
CA ASN A 323 6.40 -12.53 27.20
C ASN A 323 6.94 -13.97 27.07
N TYR A 324 7.04 -14.71 28.17
CA TYR A 324 7.42 -16.12 28.13
C TYR A 324 6.44 -16.99 27.31
N ILE A 325 5.19 -16.54 27.11
CA ILE A 325 4.20 -17.24 26.29
C ILE A 325 4.60 -17.16 24.80
N SER A 326 4.95 -15.97 24.29
CA SER A 326 5.50 -15.82 22.94
C SER A 326 6.79 -16.61 22.74
N GLN A 327 7.66 -16.63 23.74
CA GLN A 327 8.88 -17.46 23.70
C GLN A 327 8.53 -18.95 23.59
N LYS A 328 7.51 -19.41 24.34
CA LYS A 328 7.02 -20.78 24.23
C LYS A 328 6.44 -21.07 22.84
N ILE A 329 5.69 -20.16 22.24
CA ILE A 329 5.16 -20.31 20.87
C ILE A 329 6.32 -20.50 19.87
N VAL A 330 7.35 -19.66 19.96
CA VAL A 330 8.57 -19.80 19.13
C VAL A 330 9.21 -21.17 19.31
N HIS A 331 9.44 -21.59 20.56
CA HIS A 331 10.05 -22.88 20.86
C HIS A 331 9.26 -24.06 20.32
N ASP A 332 7.94 -24.06 20.53
CA ASP A 332 7.08 -25.15 20.11
C ASP A 332 7.03 -25.26 18.58
N ASN A 333 6.99 -24.14 17.85
CA ASN A 333 7.02 -24.13 16.38
C ASN A 333 8.36 -24.62 15.84
N LEU A 334 9.49 -24.10 16.34
CA LEU A 334 10.80 -24.52 15.82
C LEU A 334 11.16 -25.97 16.16
N ALA A 335 10.47 -26.60 17.11
CA ALA A 335 10.58 -28.02 17.41
C ALA A 335 9.76 -28.92 16.47
N MET A 336 8.93 -28.36 15.59
CA MET A 336 8.17 -29.10 14.58
C MET A 336 9.07 -29.58 13.44
N SER A 337 8.58 -30.51 12.62
CA SER A 337 9.32 -31.06 11.47
C SER A 337 9.33 -30.16 10.23
N GLU A 338 9.04 -28.87 10.39
CA GLU A 338 9.09 -27.88 9.31
C GLU A 338 10.52 -27.38 9.12
N ASP A 339 10.91 -27.11 7.87
CA ASP A 339 12.27 -26.72 7.53
C ASP A 339 12.42 -25.23 7.18
N ASN A 340 11.36 -24.43 7.28
CA ASN A 340 11.42 -23.00 7.06
C ASN A 340 10.27 -22.28 7.77
N TRP A 341 10.43 -20.97 8.03
CA TRP A 341 9.40 -20.14 8.66
C TRP A 341 9.45 -18.69 8.19
N LEU A 342 8.30 -18.05 8.08
CA LEU A 342 8.11 -16.62 7.95
C LEU A 342 7.35 -16.13 9.18
N SER A 343 8.07 -15.48 10.11
CA SER A 343 7.49 -15.08 11.40
C SER A 343 7.01 -13.64 11.42
N ILE A 344 6.02 -13.34 12.26
CA ILE A 344 5.58 -11.97 12.58
C ILE A 344 5.86 -11.61 14.03
N MET A 345 6.35 -10.39 14.23
CA MET A 345 6.57 -9.70 15.49
C MET A 345 6.36 -8.19 15.28
N HIS A 346 6.38 -7.40 16.34
CA HIS A 346 6.18 -5.94 16.28
C HIS A 346 7.26 -5.21 17.07
N ASP A 347 8.13 -4.43 16.42
CA ASP A 347 9.27 -3.77 17.07
C ASP A 347 8.88 -2.51 17.86
N ILE A 348 7.59 -2.21 17.92
CA ILE A 348 6.98 -1.20 18.79
C ILE A 348 6.86 -1.66 20.25
N HIS A 349 7.03 -2.96 20.53
CA HIS A 349 6.90 -3.51 21.87
C HIS A 349 8.28 -3.76 22.50
N GLU A 350 8.46 -3.22 23.72
CA GLU A 350 9.70 -3.35 24.49
C GLU A 350 10.12 -4.81 24.66
N GLN A 351 9.16 -5.68 25.03
CA GLN A 351 9.42 -7.09 25.31
C GLN A 351 9.75 -7.89 24.04
N THR A 352 9.20 -7.48 22.90
CA THR A 352 9.56 -8.06 21.60
C THR A 352 11.02 -7.80 21.28
N VAL A 353 11.47 -6.55 21.46
CA VAL A 353 12.84 -6.15 21.15
C VAL A 353 13.85 -6.75 22.14
N TYR A 354 13.67 -6.54 23.43
CA TYR A 354 14.73 -6.87 24.41
C TYR A 354 14.70 -8.32 24.89
N ASN A 355 13.56 -9.02 24.83
CA ASN A 355 13.44 -10.38 25.36
C ASN A 355 13.14 -11.41 24.28
N LEU A 356 12.03 -11.26 23.54
CA LEU A 356 11.61 -12.26 22.55
C LEU A 356 12.63 -12.41 21.42
N THR A 357 13.13 -11.31 20.86
CA THR A 357 14.07 -11.36 19.72
C THR A 357 15.34 -12.14 20.05
N SER A 358 15.98 -11.85 21.19
CA SER A 358 17.19 -12.56 21.61
C SER A 358 16.91 -14.04 21.89
N TYR A 359 15.76 -14.37 22.48
CA TYR A 359 15.33 -15.76 22.68
C TYR A 359 15.15 -16.48 21.33
N PHE A 360 14.44 -15.87 20.39
CA PHE A 360 14.16 -16.43 19.08
C PHE A 360 15.47 -16.67 18.32
N LEU A 361 16.38 -15.70 18.28
CA LEU A 361 17.71 -15.87 17.67
C LEU A 361 18.52 -17.02 18.30
N GLY A 362 18.38 -17.22 19.61
CA GLY A 362 18.94 -18.36 20.32
C GLY A 362 18.37 -19.71 19.84
N GLN A 363 17.05 -19.82 19.73
CA GLN A 363 16.37 -21.02 19.22
C GLN A 363 16.75 -21.30 17.75
N ILE A 364 16.76 -20.27 16.91
CA ILE A 364 17.19 -20.37 15.50
C ILE A 364 18.59 -20.98 15.40
N THR A 365 19.52 -20.51 16.25
CA THR A 365 20.89 -21.03 16.27
C THR A 365 20.94 -22.48 16.78
N ALA A 366 20.16 -22.82 17.80
CA ALA A 366 20.11 -24.16 18.39
C ALA A 366 19.56 -25.20 17.40
N GLU A 367 18.53 -24.83 16.65
CA GLU A 367 17.87 -25.69 15.65
C GLU A 367 18.57 -25.65 14.27
N GLY A 368 19.61 -24.85 14.11
CA GLY A 368 20.45 -24.82 12.90
C GLY A 368 19.88 -24.03 11.73
N PHE A 369 18.85 -23.20 11.96
CA PHE A 369 18.29 -22.30 10.96
C PHE A 369 19.18 -21.07 10.70
N LYS A 370 18.93 -20.40 9.59
CA LYS A 370 19.55 -19.10 9.26
C LYS A 370 18.49 -18.01 9.11
N THR A 371 18.76 -16.84 9.68
CA THR A 371 17.89 -15.68 9.45
C THR A 371 18.14 -15.06 8.08
N VAL A 372 17.06 -14.76 7.38
CA VAL A 372 17.09 -14.14 6.05
C VAL A 372 16.04 -13.03 5.96
N THR A 373 16.15 -12.18 4.93
CA THR A 373 15.05 -11.26 4.57
C THR A 373 13.94 -12.04 3.86
N VAL A 374 12.72 -11.52 3.82
CA VAL A 374 11.57 -12.16 3.14
C VAL A 374 11.89 -12.40 1.67
N GLY A 375 12.50 -11.43 0.99
CA GLY A 375 12.92 -11.59 -0.39
C GLY A 375 13.89 -12.77 -0.60
N LYS A 376 14.85 -12.98 0.32
CA LYS A 376 15.75 -14.15 0.26
C LYS A 376 15.02 -15.45 0.60
N CYS A 377 14.13 -15.41 1.58
CA CYS A 377 13.25 -16.50 1.97
C CYS A 377 12.41 -17.01 0.78
N LEU A 378 12.02 -16.11 -0.14
CA LEU A 378 11.27 -16.40 -1.35
C LEU A 378 12.15 -16.51 -2.62
N ASN A 379 13.47 -16.66 -2.46
CA ASN A 379 14.44 -16.74 -3.56
C ASN A 379 14.39 -15.58 -4.57
N ASP A 380 13.93 -14.39 -4.15
CA ASP A 380 13.85 -13.20 -4.98
C ASP A 380 15.15 -12.39 -4.94
N PRO A 381 15.78 -12.07 -6.08
CA PRO A 381 16.95 -11.21 -6.13
C PRO A 381 16.68 -9.83 -5.51
N GLU A 382 17.64 -9.27 -4.77
CA GLU A 382 17.48 -7.97 -4.09
C GLU A 382 17.11 -6.80 -5.01
N ALA A 383 17.50 -6.86 -6.29
CA ALA A 383 17.11 -5.89 -7.29
C ALA A 383 15.58 -5.81 -7.52
N ASN A 384 14.85 -6.85 -7.16
CA ASN A 384 13.40 -6.94 -7.30
C ASN A 384 12.66 -6.45 -6.04
N TRP A 385 13.32 -6.31 -4.89
CA TRP A 385 12.64 -5.92 -3.64
C TRP A 385 12.13 -4.47 -3.66
N TYR A 386 12.62 -3.67 -4.61
CA TYR A 386 12.33 -2.25 -4.69
C TYR A 386 12.14 -1.79 -6.13
N ARG A 387 11.39 -0.70 -6.28
CA ARG A 387 11.28 0.10 -7.51
C ARG A 387 12.06 1.40 -7.33
N SER A 388 12.59 1.92 -8.43
CA SER A 388 13.23 3.24 -8.50
C SER A 388 12.60 4.04 -9.65
N THR A 389 12.69 5.36 -9.55
CA THR A 389 12.21 6.29 -10.60
C THR A 389 13.12 6.31 -11.81
#